data_AF-A0A7R9WLN4-F1
#
_entry.id   AF-A0A7R9WLN4-F1
#
_cell.length_a   1.000
_cell.length_b   1.000
_cell.length_c   1.000
_cell.angle_alpha   90.00
_cell.angle_beta   90.00
_cell.angle_gamma   90.00
#
_symmetry.space_group_name_H-M   'P 1'
#
loop_
_entity.id
_entity.type
_entity.pdbx_description
1 polymer ?
#
loop_
_entity_poly.entity_id
_entity_poly.type
_entity_poly.pdbx_seq_one_letter_code
_entity_poly.pdbx_strand_id
1 'polypeptide(L)'
;DSAAPQCSRCGGYVKPDIVFFGESLPNRFHQLLKGDVGAADILLVMGTSLQVAPVSLIPSMVNCKRALFNRDLVMRLNGKEDAFVEGDCDSNVRALCKALGWEDELLELNAKTRLRPKQKDENGKKKSKSGGNGGGTTQRRGKRDKAT
;
A
#
# COMPACT_ATOMS: atom_id res chain seq x y z
N ASP A 1 -23.37 14.92 -11.44
CA ASP A 1 -22.28 15.49 -12.23
C ASP A 1 -20.93 15.31 -11.53
N SER A 2 -19.98 14.67 -12.20
CA SER A 2 -18.66 14.30 -11.69
C SER A 2 -17.59 15.07 -12.47
N ALA A 3 -17.48 16.37 -12.20
CA ALA A 3 -16.45 17.21 -12.80
C ALA A 3 -15.05 16.82 -12.28
N ALA A 4 -14.06 16.80 -13.18
CA ALA A 4 -12.68 16.54 -12.80
C ALA A 4 -12.13 17.68 -11.90
N PRO A 5 -11.36 17.38 -10.85
CA PRO A 5 -10.83 18.41 -9.97
C PRO A 5 -9.82 19.29 -10.72
N GLN A 6 -9.90 20.59 -10.52
CA GLN A 6 -9.04 21.59 -11.15
C GLN A 6 -8.29 22.42 -10.10
N CYS A 7 -7.10 22.86 -10.45
CA CYS A 7 -6.25 23.69 -9.60
C CYS A 7 -6.82 25.11 -9.54
N SER A 8 -7.09 25.59 -8.33
CA SER A 8 -7.61 26.95 -8.10
C SER A 8 -6.65 28.07 -8.50
N ARG A 9 -5.37 27.77 -8.76
CA ARG A 9 -4.35 28.76 -9.14
C ARG A 9 -4.08 28.83 -10.64
N CYS A 10 -4.02 27.68 -11.32
CA CYS A 10 -3.63 27.62 -12.74
C CYS A 10 -4.71 27.04 -13.66
N GLY A 11 -5.84 26.57 -13.12
CA GLY A 11 -6.93 25.96 -13.89
C GLY A 11 -6.63 24.56 -14.44
N GLY A 12 -5.41 24.06 -14.31
CA GLY A 12 -5.01 22.72 -14.76
C GLY A 12 -5.71 21.61 -13.96
N TYR A 13 -5.80 20.41 -14.55
CA TYR A 13 -6.38 19.25 -13.86
C TYR A 13 -5.50 18.78 -12.70
N VAL A 14 -6.14 18.42 -11.59
CA VAL A 14 -5.48 17.82 -10.44
C VAL A 14 -5.54 16.31 -10.56
N LYS A 15 -4.39 15.66 -10.46
CA LYS A 15 -4.26 14.21 -10.41
C LYS A 15 -3.87 13.80 -8.98
N PRO A 16 -4.39 12.68 -8.45
CA PRO A 16 -3.83 12.07 -7.25
C PRO A 16 -2.34 11.77 -7.44
N ASP A 17 -1.60 11.72 -6.33
CA ASP A 17 -0.18 11.36 -6.36
C ASP A 17 0.00 9.85 -6.57
N ILE A 18 -0.20 9.45 -7.82
CA ILE A 18 -0.02 8.09 -8.33
C ILE A 18 0.78 8.15 -9.62
N VAL A 19 1.59 7.14 -9.89
CA VAL A 19 2.40 7.09 -11.12
C VAL A 19 1.55 6.56 -12.26
N PHE A 20 1.41 7.34 -13.33
CA PHE A 20 0.77 6.91 -14.58
C PHE A 20 1.79 6.24 -15.50
N PHE A 21 1.30 5.45 -16.46
CA PHE A 21 2.17 4.91 -17.49
C PHE A 21 2.87 6.04 -18.26
N GLY A 22 4.19 5.89 -18.46
CA GLY A 22 5.04 6.90 -19.08
C GLY A 22 5.63 7.92 -18.10
N GLU A 23 5.14 7.99 -16.86
CA GLU A 23 5.80 8.79 -15.82
C GLU A 23 6.96 8.03 -15.18
N SER A 24 7.99 8.76 -14.75
CA SER A 24 9.08 8.19 -13.97
C SER A 24 8.60 7.83 -12.56
N LEU A 25 9.11 6.73 -12.01
CA LEU A 25 8.91 6.43 -10.60
C LEU A 25 9.56 7.50 -9.71
N PRO A 26 9.06 7.71 -8.47
CA PRO A 26 9.68 8.64 -7.53
C PRO A 26 11.15 8.30 -7.28
N ASN A 27 12.01 9.31 -7.16
CA ASN A 27 13.45 9.14 -6.91
C ASN A 27 13.77 8.23 -5.72
N ARG A 28 12.89 8.25 -4.69
CA ARG A 28 12.99 7.39 -3.52
C ARG A 28 13.06 5.90 -3.88
N PHE A 29 12.30 5.46 -4.89
CA PHE A 29 12.33 4.07 -5.36
C PHE A 29 13.75 3.67 -5.80
N HIS A 30 14.37 4.49 -6.67
CA HIS A 30 15.70 4.20 -7.21
C HIS A 30 16.81 4.29 -6.15
N GLN A 31 16.67 5.18 -5.17
CA GLN A 31 17.64 5.34 -4.09
C GLN A 31 17.64 4.12 -3.16
N LEU A 32 16.46 3.66 -2.74
CA LEU A 32 16.33 2.51 -1.84
C LEU A 32 16.73 1.21 -2.54
N LEU A 33 16.27 1.02 -3.79
CA LEU A 33 16.54 -0.20 -4.54
C LEU A 33 18.05 -0.49 -4.68
N LYS A 34 18.89 0.55 -4.84
CA LYS A 34 20.35 0.39 -4.93
C LYS A 34 20.96 -0.25 -3.69
N GLY A 35 20.45 0.06 -2.50
CA GLY A 35 20.91 -0.52 -1.24
C GLY A 35 20.26 -1.88 -0.97
N ASP A 36 18.95 -1.95 -1.15
CA ASP A 36 18.14 -3.11 -0.76
C ASP A 36 18.51 -4.37 -1.56
N VAL A 37 18.79 -4.24 -2.86
CA VAL A 37 19.09 -5.38 -3.74
C VAL A 37 20.32 -6.16 -3.28
N GLY A 38 21.35 -5.46 -2.79
CA GLY A 38 22.58 -6.10 -2.31
C GLY A 38 22.51 -6.62 -0.89
N ALA A 39 21.56 -6.12 -0.10
CA ALA A 39 21.44 -6.42 1.33
C ALA A 39 20.34 -7.45 1.67
N ALA A 40 19.45 -7.78 0.74
CA ALA A 40 18.33 -8.68 1.00
C ALA A 40 18.79 -10.14 1.14
N ASP A 41 18.37 -10.82 2.21
CA ASP A 41 18.59 -12.27 2.41
C ASP A 41 17.48 -13.13 1.79
N ILE A 42 16.27 -12.58 1.66
CA ILE A 42 15.10 -13.23 1.05
C ILE A 42 14.26 -12.17 0.33
N LEU A 43 13.78 -12.47 -0.88
CA LEU A 43 12.79 -11.69 -1.60
C LEU A 43 11.42 -12.39 -1.58
N LEU A 44 10.43 -11.75 -0.96
CA LEU A 44 9.03 -12.19 -1.02
C LEU A 44 8.30 -11.43 -2.14
N VAL A 45 7.82 -12.16 -3.14
CA VAL A 45 7.02 -11.63 -4.24
C VAL A 45 5.58 -12.10 -4.05
N MET A 46 4.64 -11.18 -3.86
CA MET A 46 3.26 -11.54 -3.51
C MET A 46 2.26 -10.77 -4.37
N GLY A 47 1.26 -11.47 -4.93
CA GLY A 47 0.08 -10.86 -5.55
C GLY A 47 0.36 -9.92 -6.72
N THR A 48 1.36 -10.20 -7.54
CA THR A 48 1.77 -9.37 -8.69
C THR A 48 1.89 -10.23 -9.94
N SER A 49 1.60 -9.64 -11.12
CA SER A 49 1.84 -10.27 -12.42
C SER A 49 3.27 -10.09 -12.94
N LEU A 50 4.06 -9.22 -12.31
CA LEU A 50 5.41 -8.83 -12.76
C LEU A 50 5.47 -8.36 -14.22
N GLN A 51 4.44 -7.66 -14.72
CA GLN A 51 4.41 -7.16 -16.10
C GLN A 51 4.88 -5.70 -16.25
N VAL A 52 4.89 -4.93 -15.17
CA VAL A 52 5.14 -3.48 -15.22
C VAL A 52 6.58 -3.17 -14.79
N ALA A 53 7.37 -2.68 -15.75
CA ALA A 53 8.71 -2.17 -15.49
C ALA A 53 8.66 -0.81 -14.78
N PRO A 54 9.65 -0.47 -13.93
CA PRO A 54 10.85 -1.24 -13.64
C PRO A 54 10.71 -2.28 -12.50
N VAL A 55 9.58 -2.32 -11.79
CA VAL A 55 9.39 -3.19 -10.61
C VAL A 55 9.49 -4.67 -10.96
N SER A 56 9.00 -5.07 -12.14
CA SER A 56 9.11 -6.45 -12.65
C SER A 56 10.53 -6.97 -12.77
N LEU A 57 11.54 -6.08 -12.81
CA LEU A 57 12.94 -6.46 -12.96
C LEU A 57 13.61 -6.81 -11.63
N ILE A 58 13.04 -6.41 -10.49
CA ILE A 58 13.64 -6.60 -9.15
C ILE A 58 14.01 -8.06 -8.88
N PRO A 59 13.18 -9.08 -9.20
CA PRO A 59 13.56 -10.48 -8.96
C PRO A 59 14.85 -10.89 -9.69
N SER A 60 15.18 -10.28 -10.83
CA SER A 60 16.42 -10.55 -11.57
C SER A 60 17.64 -9.78 -11.06
N MET A 61 17.44 -8.80 -10.17
CA MET A 61 18.52 -7.96 -9.63
C MET A 61 19.09 -8.54 -8.33
N VAL A 62 18.29 -9.29 -7.57
CA VAL A 62 18.70 -9.88 -6.29
C VAL A 62 19.42 -11.21 -6.47
N ASN A 63 20.37 -11.51 -5.58
CA ASN A 63 21.11 -12.78 -5.54
C ASN A 63 20.64 -13.73 -4.42
N CYS A 64 19.60 -13.35 -3.69
CA CYS A 64 19.11 -14.06 -2.53
C CYS A 64 17.97 -15.04 -2.87
N LYS A 65 17.51 -15.81 -1.88
CA LYS A 65 16.38 -16.75 -2.05
C LYS A 65 15.12 -15.97 -2.36
N ARG A 66 14.30 -16.48 -3.29
CA ARG A 66 13.07 -15.79 -3.71
C ARG A 66 11.88 -16.70 -3.49
N ALA A 67 10.78 -16.16 -2.96
CA ALA A 67 9.55 -16.90 -2.80
C ALA A 67 8.40 -16.14 -3.47
N LEU A 68 7.77 -16.76 -4.46
CA LEU A 68 6.58 -16.24 -5.13
C LEU A 68 5.33 -16.83 -4.49
N PHE A 69 4.50 -15.96 -3.92
CA PHE A 69 3.16 -16.27 -3.44
C PHE A 69 2.18 -15.70 -4.45
N ASN A 70 1.64 -16.56 -5.31
CA ASN A 70 0.72 -16.12 -6.36
C ASN A 70 -0.12 -17.27 -6.89
N ARG A 71 -1.21 -16.94 -7.58
CA ARG A 71 -2.03 -17.94 -8.28
C ARG A 71 -1.34 -18.51 -9.51
N ASP A 72 -0.52 -17.68 -10.18
CA ASP A 72 0.18 -18.06 -11.40
C ASP A 72 1.70 -17.93 -11.23
N LEU A 73 2.45 -18.81 -11.89
CA LEU A 73 3.90 -18.69 -11.97
C LEU A 73 4.29 -17.56 -12.93
N VAL A 74 4.71 -16.42 -12.37
CA VAL A 74 4.99 -15.18 -13.13
C VAL A 74 6.46 -14.77 -13.16
N MET A 75 7.34 -15.58 -12.58
CA MET A 75 8.79 -15.36 -12.62
C MET A 75 9.52 -16.64 -12.99
N ARG A 76 10.70 -16.49 -13.58
CA ARG A 76 11.60 -17.61 -13.84
C ARG A 76 12.25 -18.04 -12.52
N LEU A 77 12.06 -19.30 -12.17
CA LEU A 77 12.70 -19.92 -11.00
C LEU A 77 14.13 -20.34 -11.36
N ASN A 78 15.06 -20.08 -10.44
CA ASN A 78 16.49 -20.36 -10.55
C ASN A 78 16.85 -21.63 -9.77
N GLY A 79 16.25 -22.77 -10.15
CA GLY A 79 16.55 -24.06 -9.52
C GLY A 79 15.90 -24.24 -8.14
N LYS A 80 16.59 -24.90 -7.21
CA LYS A 80 16.04 -25.32 -5.90
C LYS A 80 15.95 -24.22 -4.84
N GLU A 81 16.54 -23.05 -5.10
CA GLU A 81 16.61 -21.94 -4.13
C GLU A 81 15.35 -21.07 -4.13
N ASP A 82 14.55 -21.13 -5.20
CA ASP A 82 13.30 -20.39 -5.28
C ASP A 82 12.09 -21.25 -4.92
N ALA A 83 11.14 -20.66 -4.21
CA ALA A 83 9.87 -21.27 -3.89
C ALA A 83 8.75 -20.64 -4.72
N PHE A 84 7.85 -21.47 -5.25
CA PHE A 84 6.56 -21.02 -5.74
C PHE A 84 5.46 -21.61 -4.85
N VAL A 85 4.74 -20.74 -4.16
CA VAL A 85 3.63 -21.07 -3.28
C VAL A 85 2.35 -20.67 -4.01
N GLU A 86 1.78 -21.64 -4.70
CA GLU A 86 0.59 -21.46 -5.54
C GLU A 86 -0.65 -21.17 -4.69
N GLY A 87 -1.50 -20.27 -5.16
CA GLY A 87 -2.85 -20.07 -4.63
C GLY A 87 -3.12 -18.68 -4.10
N ASP A 88 -4.06 -18.60 -3.15
CA ASP A 88 -4.51 -17.35 -2.57
C ASP A 88 -3.48 -16.76 -1.60
N CYS A 89 -3.11 -15.50 -1.81
CA CYS A 89 -2.04 -14.84 -1.04
C CYS A 89 -2.38 -14.75 0.45
N ASP A 90 -3.61 -14.39 0.83
CA ASP A 90 -3.98 -14.24 2.23
C ASP A 90 -3.91 -15.59 2.96
N SER A 91 -4.39 -16.65 2.30
CA SER A 91 -4.34 -18.01 2.83
C SER A 91 -2.90 -18.50 3.01
N ASN A 92 -2.04 -18.24 2.03
CA ASN A 92 -0.64 -18.66 2.07
C ASN A 92 0.21 -17.84 3.06
N VAL A 93 -0.05 -16.52 3.17
CA VAL A 93 0.59 -15.67 4.20
C VAL A 93 0.16 -16.12 5.60
N ARG A 94 -1.12 -16.46 5.80
CA ARG A 94 -1.58 -17.01 7.08
C ARG A 94 -0.90 -18.33 7.42
N ALA A 95 -0.76 -19.23 6.44
CA ALA A 95 -0.05 -20.50 6.63
C ALA A 95 1.43 -20.28 6.96
N LEU A 96 2.09 -19.32 6.31
CA LEU A 96 3.46 -18.91 6.63
C LEU A 96 3.56 -18.36 8.06
N CYS A 97 2.69 -17.43 8.44
CA CYS A 97 2.64 -16.90 9.81
C CYS A 97 2.40 -18.00 10.84
N LYS A 98 1.51 -18.96 10.56
CA LYS A 98 1.29 -20.11 11.43
C LYS A 98 2.56 -20.94 11.62
N ALA A 99 3.30 -21.23 10.55
CA ALA A 99 4.56 -21.95 10.61
C ALA A 99 5.64 -21.19 11.41
N LEU A 100 5.60 -19.86 11.39
CA LEU A 100 6.51 -18.98 12.14
C LEU A 100 6.04 -18.70 13.58
N GLY A 101 4.85 -19.16 13.99
CA GLY A 101 4.27 -18.87 15.30
C GLY A 101 3.67 -17.47 15.44
N TRP A 102 3.34 -16.82 14.33
CA TRP A 102 2.79 -15.44 14.24
C TRP A 102 1.30 -15.39 13.89
N GLU A 103 0.59 -16.53 13.90
CA GLU A 103 -0.82 -16.55 13.47
C GLU A 103 -1.71 -15.67 14.36
N ASP A 104 -1.59 -15.77 15.68
CA ASP A 104 -2.41 -15.00 16.61
C ASP A 104 -2.15 -13.49 16.49
N GLU A 105 -0.88 -13.08 16.37
CA GLU A 105 -0.49 -11.69 16.16
C GLU A 105 -1.07 -11.14 14.85
N LEU A 106 -0.97 -11.92 13.75
CA LEU A 106 -1.55 -11.55 12.46
C LEU A 106 -3.06 -11.33 12.58
N LEU A 107 -3.77 -12.24 13.25
CA LEU A 107 -5.23 -12.16 13.41
C LEU A 107 -5.64 -10.96 14.26
N GLU A 108 -4.90 -10.67 15.34
CA GLU A 108 -5.13 -9.51 16.19
C GLU A 108 -4.91 -8.18 15.43
N LEU A 109 -3.80 -8.06 14.69
CA LEU A 109 -3.49 -6.89 13.87
C LEU A 109 -4.53 -6.68 12.77
N ASN A 110 -4.93 -7.76 12.09
CA ASN A 110 -5.98 -7.69 11.09
C ASN A 110 -7.31 -7.24 11.69
N ALA A 111 -7.71 -7.75 12.85
CA ALA A 111 -8.95 -7.34 13.50
C ALA A 111 -8.97 -5.84 13.84
N LYS A 112 -7.82 -5.27 14.24
CA LYS A 112 -7.68 -3.84 14.58
C LYS A 112 -7.64 -2.91 13.35
N THR A 113 -7.10 -3.38 12.23
CA THR A 113 -6.77 -2.52 11.08
C THR A 113 -7.70 -2.70 9.88
N ARG A 114 -8.51 -3.78 9.87
CA ARG A 114 -9.40 -4.06 8.74
C ARG A 114 -10.30 -2.87 8.48
N LEU A 115 -10.13 -2.26 7.31
CA LEU A 115 -11.01 -1.21 6.85
C LEU A 115 -12.43 -1.77 6.84
N ARG A 116 -13.31 -1.21 7.69
CA ARG A 116 -14.71 -1.64 7.77
C ARG A 116 -15.27 -1.69 6.35
N PRO A 117 -15.90 -2.79 5.93
CA PRO A 117 -16.61 -2.82 4.67
C PRO A 117 -17.56 -1.63 4.64
N LYS A 118 -17.63 -0.89 3.52
CA LYS A 118 -18.70 0.10 3.33
C LYS A 118 -20.01 -0.65 3.57
N GLN A 119 -20.73 -0.33 4.64
CA GLN A 119 -22.06 -0.89 4.88
C GLN A 119 -22.88 -0.64 3.61
N LYS A 120 -23.29 -1.72 2.95
CA LYS A 120 -24.35 -1.63 1.96
C LYS A 120 -25.62 -1.49 2.78
N ASP A 121 -26.17 -0.28 2.84
CA ASP A 121 -27.54 -0.11 3.33
C ASP A 121 -28.45 -1.00 2.47
N GLU A 122 -29.39 -1.73 3.08
CA GLU A 122 -30.34 -2.66 2.43
C GLU A 122 -31.28 -2.01 1.40
N ASN A 123 -31.04 -0.77 0.99
CA ASN A 123 -31.89 -0.07 0.04
C ASN A 123 -31.15 0.80 -0.99
N GLY A 124 -29.91 0.42 -1.37
CA GLY A 124 -29.27 0.86 -2.62
C GLY A 124 -29.09 2.37 -2.83
N LYS A 125 -29.32 3.23 -1.83
CA LYS A 125 -29.18 4.69 -1.92
C LYS A 125 -27.99 5.16 -1.10
N LYS A 126 -26.97 5.67 -1.78
CA LYS A 126 -25.85 6.40 -1.16
C LYS A 126 -26.40 7.58 -0.35
N LYS A 127 -26.38 7.51 0.98
CA LYS A 127 -26.57 8.69 1.82
C LYS A 127 -25.27 9.49 1.88
N SER A 128 -25.26 10.62 1.19
CA SER A 128 -24.40 11.76 1.51
C SER A 128 -24.74 12.23 2.92
N LYS A 129 -23.80 12.12 3.87
CA LYS A 129 -23.93 12.82 5.16
C LYS A 129 -23.37 14.22 5.01
N SER A 130 -24.27 15.18 5.10
CA SER A 130 -24.06 16.58 5.40
C SER A 130 -23.30 16.72 6.73
N GLY A 131 -22.14 17.38 6.69
CA GLY A 131 -21.45 17.85 7.88
C GLY A 131 -22.15 19.11 8.41
N GLY A 132 -22.86 18.97 9.54
CA GLY A 132 -23.53 20.06 10.22
C GLY A 132 -23.12 20.13 11.68
N ASN A 133 -22.19 21.05 11.94
CA ASN A 133 -22.03 21.90 13.12
C ASN A 133 -21.92 21.28 14.54
N GLY A 134 -20.72 21.38 15.11
CA GLY A 134 -20.46 21.35 16.56
C GLY A 134 -19.62 22.56 16.94
N GLY A 135 -20.22 23.75 16.89
CA GLY A 135 -19.63 24.97 17.41
C GLY A 135 -19.72 25.01 18.93
N GLY A 136 -18.58 25.00 19.61
CA GLY A 136 -18.45 25.30 21.04
C GLY A 136 -17.47 26.47 21.22
N THR A 137 -18.00 27.69 21.29
CA THR A 137 -17.35 28.85 21.92
C THR A 137 -17.26 28.58 23.42
N THR A 138 -16.15 28.85 24.12
CA THR A 138 -15.80 30.05 24.93
C THR A 138 -14.53 29.60 25.72
N GLN A 139 -13.45 30.34 25.97
CA GLN A 139 -13.33 31.67 26.58
C GLN A 139 -11.87 32.17 26.51
N ARG A 140 -11.73 33.48 26.33
CA ARG A 140 -10.49 34.29 26.35
C ARG A 140 -9.83 34.32 27.74
N ARG A 141 -8.49 34.35 27.79
CA ARG A 141 -7.58 35.03 28.76
C ARG A 141 -6.14 34.65 28.35
N GLY A 142 -5.13 35.51 28.28
CA GLY A 142 -4.97 36.93 28.51
C GLY A 142 -3.57 37.31 28.01
N LYS A 143 -3.48 38.51 27.45
CA LYS A 143 -2.29 39.23 26.98
C LYS A 143 -1.24 39.34 28.11
N ARG A 144 0.04 39.13 27.81
CA ARG A 144 1.12 39.81 28.53
C ARG A 144 2.36 39.97 27.63
N ASP A 145 2.84 41.21 27.64
CA ASP A 145 3.87 41.78 26.79
C ASP A 145 5.30 41.52 27.29
N LYS A 146 6.24 41.63 26.33
CA LYS A 146 7.58 42.27 26.37
C LYS A 146 8.79 41.66 27.11
N ALA A 147 9.93 42.05 26.51
CA ALA A 147 11.33 42.03 26.93
C ALA A 147 12.07 40.69 26.68
N THR A 148 13.20 40.63 25.98
CA THR A 148 14.20 41.64 25.58
C THR A 148 14.89 41.14 24.30
#